data_AF-A0A2G5U8E6-F1
#
_entry.id   AF-A0A2G5U8E6-F1
#
_cell.length_a   1.000
_cell.length_b   1.000
_cell.length_c   1.000
_cell.angle_alpha   90.00
_cell.angle_beta   90.00
_cell.angle_gamma   90.00
#
_symmetry.space_group_name_H-M   'P 1'
#
loop_
_entity.id
_entity.type
_entity.pdbx_description
1 polymer ?
#
loop_
_entity_poly.entity_id
_entity_poly.type
_entity_poly.pdbx_seq_one_letter_code
_entity_poly.pdbx_strand_id
1 'polypeptide(L)'
;MISYGIDARSSCPCRVTDIEKPNTKTRMWHQWFNIRIRQYMILEICFVISLIMILYRFQTISNQNDRVLEMFRKNQIRTKVNLTIKPLEQSNVDVLKSIKTPTQDSTDKTESVVLQVNQSKPETVNSARKVPIPKAPFRFNAADYLKGASVDIAHSSSSNLNPIIGYDQTNLVLLDRPQPPSDKAWCTNDENPVLTINLAKYIKPISVSYQHSKWHGAIPNGTPKTYDVVACLDFYCEKWRPLVSNCEYSQYDSNEQMCNISSHLDVPLIGKVQFRFRENYGDTKMICVHLVRVYGETKTPAKIEQKSLKSEEICTDLRWYYHNSYLRYIFTDKNCTVLYENNCCSECLECCEECLISDYNGTTFGNIFLIIIFTLVVIFMLVFSILAHIRFNNTLAMYEERFP
;
A
#
# COMPACT_ATOMS: atom_id res chain seq x y z
N MET A 1 -12.08 -72.41 -9.15
CA MET A 1 -13.54 -72.38 -9.38
C MET A 1 -14.19 -71.97 -8.07
N ILE A 2 -15.05 -70.95 -7.99
CA ILE A 2 -15.66 -70.06 -9.00
C ILE A 2 -15.45 -68.57 -8.58
N SER A 3 -15.60 -67.63 -9.51
CA SER A 3 -15.45 -66.18 -9.28
C SER A 3 -16.79 -65.44 -9.33
N TYR A 4 -17.02 -64.57 -8.35
CA TYR A 4 -17.91 -63.40 -8.35
C TYR A 4 -17.38 -62.41 -7.28
N GLY A 5 -17.48 -61.08 -7.40
CA GLY A 5 -17.93 -60.26 -8.53
C GLY A 5 -18.64 -58.97 -8.08
N ILE A 6 -18.26 -57.83 -8.68
CA ILE A 6 -18.93 -56.51 -8.68
C ILE A 6 -18.61 -55.53 -7.51
N ASP A 7 -18.45 -54.27 -7.92
CA ASP A 7 -17.95 -53.08 -7.22
C ASP A 7 -18.92 -52.37 -6.25
N ALA A 8 -18.35 -51.44 -5.47
CA ALA A 8 -18.90 -50.08 -5.36
C ALA A 8 -17.79 -49.04 -5.12
N ARG A 9 -17.64 -48.06 -6.02
CA ARG A 9 -16.76 -46.88 -5.81
C ARG A 9 -17.54 -45.75 -5.13
N SER A 10 -16.92 -45.06 -4.17
CA SER A 10 -17.41 -43.80 -3.58
C SER A 10 -16.43 -42.64 -3.81
N SER A 11 -16.00 -42.45 -5.06
CA SER A 11 -15.16 -41.32 -5.47
C SER A 11 -15.95 -40.00 -5.41
N CYS A 12 -15.67 -39.15 -4.42
CA CYS A 12 -16.23 -37.80 -4.37
C CYS A 12 -15.79 -36.98 -5.59
N PRO A 13 -16.71 -36.36 -6.35
CA PRO A 13 -16.36 -35.53 -7.50
C PRO A 13 -15.91 -34.15 -7.04
N CYS A 14 -14.60 -33.97 -6.84
CA CYS A 14 -14.02 -32.63 -6.84
C CYS A 14 -14.26 -32.00 -8.21
N ARG A 15 -15.12 -30.97 -8.29
CA ARG A 15 -15.19 -30.12 -9.48
C ARG A 15 -13.85 -29.40 -9.63
N VAL A 16 -13.01 -29.90 -10.52
CA VAL A 16 -11.96 -29.08 -11.13
C VAL A 16 -12.68 -28.06 -12.00
N THR A 17 -12.93 -26.88 -11.46
CA THR A 17 -13.12 -25.69 -12.29
C THR A 17 -11.74 -25.33 -12.82
N ASP A 18 -11.55 -25.45 -14.13
CA ASP A 18 -10.35 -24.92 -14.78
C ASP A 18 -10.24 -23.42 -14.47
N ILE A 19 -9.25 -23.06 -13.65
CA ILE A 19 -8.97 -21.67 -13.33
C ILE A 19 -8.40 -21.06 -14.61
N GLU A 20 -9.23 -20.26 -15.29
CA GLU A 20 -8.84 -19.54 -16.49
C GLU A 20 -7.54 -18.78 -16.23
N LYS A 21 -6.51 -19.11 -17.01
CA LYS A 21 -5.12 -18.77 -16.71
C LYS A 21 -4.98 -17.24 -16.73
N PRO A 22 -4.78 -16.56 -15.58
CA PRO A 22 -4.88 -15.10 -15.52
C PRO A 22 -3.85 -14.48 -16.46
N ASN A 23 -4.32 -13.58 -17.33
CA ASN A 23 -3.55 -13.08 -18.46
C ASN A 23 -2.25 -12.42 -17.98
N THR A 24 -1.11 -13.11 -18.17
CA THR A 24 0.15 -12.72 -17.52
C THR A 24 0.66 -11.34 -17.95
N LYS A 25 0.18 -10.81 -19.08
CA LYS A 25 0.48 -9.44 -19.52
C LYS A 25 -0.12 -8.38 -18.58
N THR A 26 -1.34 -8.55 -18.05
CA THR A 26 -1.96 -7.52 -17.20
C THR A 26 -1.29 -7.45 -15.84
N ARG A 27 -1.01 -8.59 -15.17
CA ARG A 27 -0.30 -8.59 -13.86
C ARG A 27 1.06 -7.88 -13.94
N MET A 28 1.85 -8.16 -14.99
CA MET A 28 3.12 -7.45 -15.21
C MET A 28 2.92 -5.95 -15.48
N TRP A 29 1.90 -5.58 -16.26
CA TRP A 29 1.57 -4.17 -16.49
C TRP A 29 1.18 -3.46 -15.18
N HIS A 30 0.31 -4.03 -14.35
CA HIS A 30 -0.10 -3.41 -13.08
C HIS A 30 1.06 -3.26 -12.11
N GLN A 31 1.91 -4.28 -11.92
CA GLN A 31 3.09 -4.16 -11.05
C GLN A 31 4.09 -3.11 -11.55
N TRP A 32 4.34 -3.07 -12.86
CA TRP A 32 5.17 -2.03 -13.49
C TRP A 32 4.55 -0.64 -13.35
N PHE A 33 3.23 -0.52 -13.51
CA PHE A 33 2.48 0.72 -13.43
C PHE A 33 2.39 1.26 -11.98
N ASN A 34 2.30 0.38 -10.98
CA ASN A 34 2.34 0.78 -9.56
C ASN A 34 3.72 1.37 -9.18
N ILE A 35 4.81 0.73 -9.63
CA ILE A 35 6.18 1.26 -9.45
C ILE A 35 6.34 2.59 -10.21
N ARG A 36 5.82 2.66 -11.44
CA ARG A 36 5.89 3.86 -12.28
C ARG A 36 5.07 5.02 -11.73
N ILE A 37 3.84 4.85 -11.29
CA ILE A 37 3.02 5.90 -10.66
C ILE A 37 3.72 6.46 -9.42
N ARG A 38 4.29 5.60 -8.58
CA ARG A 38 5.02 6.03 -7.37
C ARG A 38 6.27 6.89 -7.69
N GLN A 39 6.84 6.73 -8.89
CA GLN A 39 7.90 7.61 -9.42
C GLN A 39 7.35 8.84 -10.16
N TYR A 40 6.28 8.69 -10.95
CA TYR A 40 5.69 9.76 -11.74
C TYR A 40 4.99 10.81 -10.89
N MET A 41 4.42 10.48 -9.72
CA MET A 41 3.90 11.49 -8.78
C MET A 41 4.95 12.56 -8.43
N ILE A 42 6.21 12.15 -8.22
CA ILE A 42 7.33 13.07 -7.96
C ILE A 42 7.67 13.86 -9.23
N LEU A 43 7.72 13.18 -10.38
CA LEU A 43 8.09 13.75 -11.67
C LEU A 43 7.04 14.76 -12.18
N GLU A 44 5.75 14.52 -11.92
CA GLU A 44 4.63 15.42 -12.20
C GLU A 44 4.62 16.63 -11.26
N ILE A 45 4.93 16.46 -9.97
CA ILE A 45 5.18 17.60 -9.06
C ILE A 45 6.34 18.45 -9.58
N CYS A 46 7.46 17.84 -9.98
CA CYS A 46 8.59 18.56 -10.61
C CYS A 46 8.20 19.23 -11.94
N PHE A 47 7.34 18.61 -12.74
CA PHE A 47 6.83 19.17 -14.00
C PHE A 47 5.89 20.36 -13.77
N VAL A 48 4.99 20.30 -12.79
CA VAL A 48 4.12 21.41 -12.37
C VAL A 48 4.95 22.58 -11.82
N ILE A 49 5.94 22.30 -10.97
CA ILE A 49 6.90 23.32 -10.51
C ILE A 49 7.65 23.95 -11.69
N SER A 50 8.09 23.14 -12.67
CA SER A 50 8.76 23.62 -13.87
C SER A 50 7.85 24.50 -14.74
N LEU A 51 6.58 24.11 -14.93
CA LEU A 51 5.57 24.91 -15.64
C LEU A 51 5.31 26.24 -14.93
N ILE A 52 5.18 26.27 -13.60
CA ILE A 52 5.02 27.49 -12.82
C ILE A 52 6.22 28.42 -13.02
N MET A 53 7.45 27.89 -12.99
CA MET A 53 8.67 28.66 -13.23
C MET A 53 8.78 29.20 -14.67
N ILE A 54 8.34 28.42 -15.67
CA ILE A 54 8.29 28.84 -17.08
C ILE A 54 7.24 29.95 -17.29
N LEU A 55 6.04 29.79 -16.73
CA LEU A 55 4.97 30.79 -16.81
C LEU A 55 5.36 32.10 -16.12
N TYR A 56 6.01 32.02 -14.95
CA TYR A 56 6.56 33.19 -14.25
C TYR A 56 7.60 33.91 -15.12
N ARG A 57 8.54 33.18 -15.74
CA ARG A 57 9.50 33.77 -16.70
C ARG A 57 8.79 34.42 -17.89
N PHE A 58 7.80 33.76 -18.48
CA PHE A 58 7.04 34.30 -19.61
C PHE A 58 6.35 35.63 -19.25
N GLN A 59 5.74 35.71 -18.06
CA GLN A 59 5.11 36.93 -17.56
C GLN A 59 6.12 38.05 -17.32
N THR A 60 7.34 37.75 -16.83
CA THR A 60 8.40 38.77 -16.72
C THR A 60 8.87 39.31 -18.07
N ILE A 61 8.90 38.49 -19.12
CA ILE A 61 9.29 38.90 -20.48
C ILE A 61 8.19 39.75 -21.13
N SER A 62 6.91 39.38 -20.97
CA SER A 62 5.78 40.20 -21.49
C SER A 62 5.83 41.63 -20.93
N ASN A 63 6.02 41.76 -19.61
CA ASN A 63 6.13 43.06 -18.93
C ASN A 63 7.32 43.91 -19.38
N GLN A 64 8.36 43.32 -20.00
CA GLN A 64 9.45 44.07 -20.63
C GLN A 64 9.08 44.50 -22.05
N ASN A 65 8.43 43.62 -22.83
CA ASN A 65 7.99 43.91 -24.19
C ASN A 65 6.98 45.07 -24.24
N ASP A 66 6.03 45.14 -23.31
CA ASP A 66 5.04 46.23 -23.25
C ASP A 66 5.69 47.60 -23.02
N ARG A 67 6.72 47.67 -22.17
CA ARG A 67 7.51 48.89 -21.95
C ARG A 67 8.28 49.34 -23.19
N VAL A 68 8.82 48.38 -23.95
CA VAL A 68 9.48 48.64 -25.23
C VAL A 68 8.47 49.13 -26.28
N LEU A 69 7.29 48.50 -26.35
CA LEU A 69 6.21 48.89 -27.27
C LEU A 69 5.68 50.31 -26.98
N GLU A 70 5.51 50.69 -25.71
CA GLU A 70 5.22 52.07 -25.34
C GLU A 70 6.30 53.06 -25.81
N MET A 71 7.58 52.69 -25.68
CA MET A 71 8.70 53.53 -26.06
C MET A 71 8.74 53.76 -27.59
N PHE A 72 8.51 52.69 -28.37
CA PHE A 72 8.32 52.79 -29.82
C PHE A 72 7.10 53.63 -30.19
N ARG A 73 5.97 53.47 -29.49
CA ARG A 73 4.73 54.24 -29.75
C ARG A 73 4.91 55.73 -29.47
N LYS A 74 5.60 56.10 -28.38
CA LYS A 74 6.00 57.48 -28.05
C LYS A 74 6.92 58.07 -29.13
N ASN A 75 7.91 57.31 -29.60
CA ASN A 75 8.78 57.73 -30.70
C ASN A 75 8.03 57.88 -32.03
N GLN A 76 7.14 56.95 -32.39
CA GLN A 76 6.35 57.02 -33.63
C GLN A 76 5.41 58.23 -33.65
N ILE A 77 4.82 58.60 -32.50
CA ILE A 77 4.04 59.84 -32.36
C ILE A 77 4.95 61.07 -32.60
N ARG A 78 6.16 61.09 -32.01
CA ARG A 78 7.15 62.16 -32.21
C ARG A 78 7.54 62.32 -33.69
N THR A 79 7.73 61.21 -34.41
CA THR A 79 8.00 61.22 -35.86
C THR A 79 6.78 61.69 -36.67
N LYS A 80 5.56 61.30 -36.30
CA LYS A 80 4.33 61.77 -36.98
C LYS A 80 4.11 63.28 -36.81
N VAL A 81 4.33 63.84 -35.61
CA VAL A 81 4.21 65.29 -35.39
C VAL A 81 5.17 66.07 -36.31
N ASN A 82 6.41 65.60 -36.47
CA ASN A 82 7.39 66.19 -37.39
C ASN A 82 7.03 66.06 -38.88
N LEU A 83 6.08 65.19 -39.25
CA LEU A 83 5.63 64.99 -40.63
C LEU A 83 4.29 65.69 -40.95
N THR A 84 3.59 66.26 -39.96
CA THR A 84 2.25 66.86 -40.15
C THR A 84 2.31 68.30 -40.69
N ILE A 85 3.22 68.59 -41.63
CA ILE A 85 3.34 69.88 -42.32
C ILE A 85 3.54 69.68 -43.84
N LYS A 86 2.57 69.02 -44.50
CA LYS A 86 2.09 69.22 -45.90
C LYS A 86 1.00 68.17 -46.24
N PRO A 87 0.12 68.38 -47.25
CA PRO A 87 -1.30 68.05 -47.05
C PRO A 87 -2.02 67.20 -48.13
N LEU A 88 -3.19 66.67 -47.69
CA LEU A 88 -4.46 66.44 -48.42
C LEU A 88 -4.67 65.18 -49.30
N GLU A 89 -5.97 64.89 -49.50
CA GLU A 89 -6.66 63.95 -50.41
C GLU A 89 -6.80 62.45 -50.01
N GLN A 90 -7.86 61.72 -50.41
CA GLN A 90 -9.31 61.80 -50.04
C GLN A 90 -10.08 60.51 -50.47
N SER A 91 -11.28 60.24 -49.90
CA SER A 91 -12.29 59.19 -50.29
C SER A 91 -11.96 57.72 -49.88
N ASN A 92 -12.80 56.65 -49.91
CA ASN A 92 -14.27 56.33 -49.84
C ASN A 92 -14.40 54.75 -49.93
N VAL A 93 -15.51 53.96 -49.88
CA VAL A 93 -16.92 53.86 -49.35
C VAL A 93 -17.42 52.46 -49.81
N ASP A 94 -18.34 51.67 -49.21
CA ASP A 94 -18.90 51.40 -47.85
C ASP A 94 -19.87 50.16 -47.99
N VAL A 95 -20.66 49.78 -46.94
CA VAL A 95 -21.95 49.01 -46.99
C VAL A 95 -21.90 47.47 -47.28
N LEU A 96 -22.81 46.55 -46.85
CA LEU A 96 -23.77 46.40 -45.70
C LEU A 96 -24.59 45.04 -45.78
N LYS A 97 -25.16 44.53 -44.65
CA LYS A 97 -26.30 43.54 -44.49
C LYS A 97 -26.10 42.06 -44.93
N SER A 98 -26.99 41.06 -44.65
CA SER A 98 -27.79 40.60 -43.46
C SER A 98 -28.85 39.52 -43.87
N ILE A 99 -29.30 38.57 -43.00
CA ILE A 99 -30.68 37.96 -42.93
C ILE A 99 -30.86 36.99 -41.71
N LYS A 100 -31.89 36.12 -41.60
CA LYS A 100 -32.46 35.57 -40.33
C LYS A 100 -33.08 34.13 -40.36
N THR A 101 -33.33 33.64 -39.12
CA THR A 101 -34.21 32.56 -38.54
C THR A 101 -35.68 32.53 -39.05
N PRO A 102 -36.55 31.48 -38.87
CA PRO A 102 -36.91 30.67 -37.64
C PRO A 102 -36.96 29.11 -37.84
N THR A 103 -37.19 28.14 -36.90
CA THR A 103 -37.95 27.98 -35.61
C THR A 103 -39.45 27.60 -35.85
N GLN A 104 -40.20 26.64 -35.24
CA GLN A 104 -40.22 25.74 -34.01
C GLN A 104 -41.13 24.47 -34.34
N ASP A 105 -41.59 23.46 -33.55
CA ASP A 105 -41.47 22.86 -32.17
C ASP A 105 -42.19 21.44 -32.12
N SER A 106 -42.00 20.56 -31.09
CA SER A 106 -43.02 19.60 -30.51
C SER A 106 -42.54 18.47 -29.53
N THR A 107 -43.43 18.05 -28.60
CA THR A 107 -43.37 16.94 -27.60
C THR A 107 -44.18 15.68 -28.04
N ASP A 108 -44.38 14.54 -27.33
CA ASP A 108 -44.44 14.17 -25.89
C ASP A 108 -44.31 12.62 -25.63
N LYS A 109 -44.27 12.17 -24.35
CA LYS A 109 -44.56 10.85 -23.65
C LYS A 109 -44.86 9.51 -24.41
N THR A 110 -44.92 8.29 -23.82
CA THR A 110 -44.37 7.55 -22.62
C THR A 110 -45.12 6.20 -22.51
N GLU A 111 -44.48 5.04 -22.26
CA GLU A 111 -44.94 3.96 -21.32
C GLU A 111 -43.99 2.72 -21.24
N SER A 112 -44.35 1.71 -20.42
CA SER A 112 -43.45 0.65 -19.89
C SER A 112 -44.02 -0.78 -19.94
N VAL A 113 -43.15 -1.81 -19.90
CA VAL A 113 -43.51 -3.22 -19.64
C VAL A 113 -42.43 -3.90 -18.76
N VAL A 114 -42.83 -4.87 -17.94
CA VAL A 114 -42.03 -5.58 -16.91
C VAL A 114 -41.89 -7.08 -17.25
N LEU A 115 -40.80 -7.74 -16.82
CA LEU A 115 -40.68 -9.20 -16.77
C LEU A 115 -40.06 -9.71 -15.45
N GLN A 116 -40.60 -10.83 -14.95
CA GLN A 116 -40.15 -11.60 -13.77
C GLN A 116 -39.27 -12.76 -14.26
N VAL A 117 -38.22 -13.27 -13.58
CA VAL A 117 -38.02 -13.70 -12.18
C VAL A 117 -38.85 -14.94 -11.79
N ASN A 118 -38.20 -16.11 -11.75
CA ASN A 118 -38.66 -17.32 -11.04
C ASN A 118 -37.54 -18.38 -10.98
N GLN A 119 -36.98 -18.67 -9.80
CA GLN A 119 -36.23 -19.90 -9.49
C GLN A 119 -36.46 -20.29 -8.02
N SER A 120 -36.42 -21.60 -7.72
CA SER A 120 -36.91 -22.18 -6.47
C SER A 120 -35.83 -22.85 -5.61
N LYS A 121 -36.09 -22.99 -4.32
CA LYS A 121 -35.19 -23.54 -3.29
C LYS A 121 -35.72 -24.84 -2.69
N PRO A 122 -34.88 -25.87 -2.52
CA PRO A 122 -35.07 -26.91 -1.50
C PRO A 122 -33.90 -26.94 -0.50
N GLU A 123 -34.19 -27.25 0.77
CA GLU A 123 -33.18 -27.34 1.83
C GLU A 123 -33.66 -28.32 2.91
N THR A 124 -32.85 -29.30 3.32
CA THR A 124 -33.27 -30.31 4.30
C THR A 124 -32.12 -31.02 5.04
N VAL A 125 -32.39 -31.38 6.30
CA VAL A 125 -31.81 -32.50 7.09
C VAL A 125 -30.40 -32.34 7.72
N ASN A 126 -30.44 -31.89 8.97
CA ASN A 126 -29.95 -32.54 10.20
C ASN A 126 -28.44 -32.84 10.44
N SER A 127 -27.89 -32.06 11.40
CA SER A 127 -27.37 -32.53 12.70
C SER A 127 -26.53 -33.82 12.77
N ALA A 128 -25.21 -33.65 13.00
CA ALA A 128 -24.29 -34.72 13.42
C ALA A 128 -23.82 -34.55 14.87
N ARG A 129 -23.99 -35.60 15.69
CA ARG A 129 -23.71 -35.64 17.14
C ARG A 129 -22.20 -35.71 17.42
N LYS A 130 -21.60 -34.62 17.93
CA LYS A 130 -20.16 -34.59 18.28
C LYS A 130 -19.83 -35.46 19.50
N VAL A 131 -18.94 -36.44 19.32
CA VAL A 131 -18.28 -37.17 20.41
C VAL A 131 -17.08 -36.35 20.90
N PRO A 132 -16.79 -36.26 22.22
CA PRO A 132 -15.65 -35.48 22.71
C PRO A 132 -14.30 -36.15 22.36
N ILE A 133 -13.50 -35.47 21.54
CA ILE A 133 -12.08 -35.81 21.33
C ILE A 133 -11.28 -35.34 22.56
N PRO A 134 -10.28 -36.12 23.05
CA PRO A 134 -9.44 -35.70 24.17
C PRO A 134 -8.79 -34.33 23.96
N LYS A 135 -8.84 -33.48 25.00
CA LYS A 135 -8.29 -32.12 24.96
C LYS A 135 -6.76 -32.13 25.03
N ALA A 136 -6.09 -32.25 23.88
CA ALA A 136 -4.72 -31.76 23.76
C ALA A 136 -4.67 -30.27 24.14
N PRO A 137 -3.61 -29.78 24.81
CA PRO A 137 -3.45 -28.36 25.10
C PRO A 137 -3.40 -27.59 23.77
N PHE A 138 -4.21 -26.53 23.67
CA PHE A 138 -4.27 -25.74 22.44
C PHE A 138 -2.98 -24.93 22.30
N ARG A 139 -2.44 -24.87 21.08
CA ARG A 139 -1.26 -24.03 20.76
C ARG A 139 -1.72 -22.63 20.38
N PHE A 140 -0.99 -21.61 20.82
CA PHE A 140 -1.24 -20.22 20.50
C PHE A 140 0.04 -19.56 19.97
N ASN A 141 0.00 -19.03 18.75
CA ASN A 141 1.08 -18.19 18.23
C ASN A 141 1.04 -16.83 18.96
N ALA A 142 2.02 -16.59 19.83
CA ALA A 142 2.20 -15.34 20.56
C ALA A 142 3.03 -14.31 19.79
N ALA A 143 3.62 -14.69 18.65
CA ALA A 143 4.31 -13.78 17.74
C ALA A 143 3.40 -13.27 16.60
N ASP A 144 2.07 -13.48 16.67
CA ASP A 144 1.14 -12.96 15.66
C ASP A 144 0.92 -11.45 15.82
N TYR A 145 1.25 -10.70 14.77
CA TYR A 145 1.00 -9.26 14.65
C TYR A 145 -0.46 -8.88 14.93
N LEU A 146 -1.44 -9.65 14.41
CA LEU A 146 -2.87 -9.38 14.58
C LEU A 146 -3.35 -9.54 16.04
N LYS A 147 -2.50 -10.10 16.91
CA LYS A 147 -2.77 -10.24 18.35
C LYS A 147 -2.00 -9.23 19.20
N GLY A 148 -1.26 -8.32 18.56
CA GLY A 148 -0.44 -7.29 19.21
C GLY A 148 1.05 -7.63 19.36
N ALA A 149 1.56 -8.66 18.67
CA ALA A 149 3.01 -8.86 18.60
C ALA A 149 3.66 -7.81 17.69
N SER A 150 4.94 -7.50 17.92
CA SER A 150 5.69 -6.53 17.11
C SER A 150 7.17 -6.86 17.01
N VAL A 151 7.78 -6.50 15.88
CA VAL A 151 9.24 -6.49 15.71
C VAL A 151 9.81 -5.34 16.54
N ASP A 152 10.80 -5.62 17.38
CA ASP A 152 11.58 -4.58 18.02
C ASP A 152 12.67 -4.10 17.07
N ILE A 153 12.38 -3.02 16.35
CA ILE A 153 13.26 -2.44 15.33
C ILE A 153 14.59 -1.96 15.93
N ALA A 154 14.58 -1.47 17.18
CA ALA A 154 15.79 -0.95 17.84
C ALA A 154 16.74 -2.06 18.29
N HIS A 155 16.23 -3.29 18.46
CA HIS A 155 16.99 -4.47 18.88
C HIS A 155 17.04 -5.56 17.79
N SER A 156 16.75 -5.20 16.54
CA SER A 156 16.83 -6.09 15.37
C SER A 156 17.84 -5.56 14.36
N SER A 157 18.37 -6.44 13.52
CA SER A 157 19.20 -6.09 12.38
C SER A 157 18.47 -5.19 11.37
N SER A 158 19.26 -4.47 10.57
CA SER A 158 18.74 -3.58 9.52
C SER A 158 17.87 -4.35 8.52
N SER A 159 16.79 -3.74 8.02
CA SER A 159 15.78 -4.46 7.21
C SER A 159 15.35 -3.68 5.96
N ASN A 160 15.25 -4.38 4.83
CA ASN A 160 14.56 -3.91 3.62
C ASN A 160 13.11 -3.45 3.88
N LEU A 161 12.45 -4.01 4.89
CA LEU A 161 11.07 -3.68 5.26
C LEU A 161 10.97 -2.43 6.16
N ASN A 162 12.08 -1.85 6.61
CA ASN A 162 12.12 -0.54 7.29
C ASN A 162 12.91 0.48 6.45
N PRO A 163 12.35 0.97 5.33
CA PRO A 163 13.05 1.90 4.44
C PRO A 163 13.14 3.31 5.04
N ILE A 164 14.25 4.01 4.75
CA ILE A 164 14.47 5.43 5.12
C ILE A 164 13.34 6.34 4.60
N ILE A 165 12.69 5.97 3.49
CA ILE A 165 11.57 6.69 2.88
C ILE A 165 10.39 5.74 2.68
N GLY A 166 9.41 5.81 3.57
CA GLY A 166 8.17 5.03 3.54
C GLY A 166 7.60 4.84 4.95
N TYR A 167 6.68 3.89 5.09
CA TYR A 167 6.28 3.35 6.39
C TYR A 167 6.97 2.01 6.65
N ASP A 168 7.29 1.73 7.92
CA ASP A 168 7.74 0.42 8.37
C ASP A 168 6.74 -0.69 8.00
N GLN A 169 7.29 -1.81 7.52
CA GLN A 169 6.58 -3.03 7.15
C GLN A 169 7.19 -4.27 7.83
N THR A 170 8.17 -4.13 8.73
CA THR A 170 8.89 -5.27 9.33
C THR A 170 7.97 -6.31 9.95
N ASN A 171 6.85 -5.87 10.54
CA ASN A 171 5.80 -6.72 11.10
C ASN A 171 5.12 -7.69 10.09
N LEU A 172 5.37 -7.58 8.78
CA LEU A 172 4.96 -8.60 7.79
C LEU A 172 5.55 -10.00 8.07
N VAL A 173 6.69 -10.07 8.76
CA VAL A 173 7.32 -11.34 9.19
C VAL A 173 6.58 -11.99 10.38
N LEU A 174 5.62 -11.28 10.98
CA LEU A 174 4.82 -11.67 12.13
C LEU A 174 3.31 -11.82 11.81
N LEU A 175 2.89 -11.44 10.59
CA LEU A 175 1.51 -11.54 10.14
C LEU A 175 1.14 -13.02 9.94
N ASP A 176 0.34 -13.60 10.85
CA ASP A 176 0.02 -15.02 10.83
C ASP A 176 -0.92 -15.37 9.67
N ARG A 177 -0.39 -16.08 8.66
CA ARG A 177 -1.07 -16.40 7.41
C ARG A 177 -0.69 -17.80 6.89
N PRO A 178 -1.58 -18.53 6.19
CA PRO A 178 -1.29 -19.89 5.73
C PRO A 178 -0.08 -20.00 4.79
N GLN A 179 0.25 -18.92 4.07
CA GLN A 179 1.42 -18.86 3.19
C GLN A 179 1.91 -17.39 3.08
N PRO A 180 3.16 -17.08 3.44
CA PRO A 180 3.75 -15.76 3.13
C PRO A 180 4.06 -15.59 1.63
N PRO A 181 3.83 -14.40 1.04
CA PRO A 181 4.32 -13.98 -0.28
C PRO A 181 5.85 -13.89 -0.34
N SER A 182 6.43 -14.06 -1.52
CA SER A 182 7.89 -14.10 -1.75
C SER A 182 8.59 -12.73 -1.83
N ASP A 183 7.84 -11.66 -2.05
CA ASP A 183 8.32 -10.27 -2.12
C ASP A 183 8.36 -9.58 -0.74
N LYS A 184 7.86 -10.25 0.31
CA LYS A 184 7.58 -9.67 1.63
C LYS A 184 8.36 -10.31 2.78
N ALA A 185 9.55 -10.81 2.49
CA ALA A 185 10.51 -11.23 3.51
C ALA A 185 11.17 -10.03 4.19
N TRP A 186 11.33 -10.12 5.51
CA TRP A 186 12.29 -9.32 6.28
C TRP A 186 13.68 -9.78 5.88
N CYS A 187 14.46 -8.91 5.23
CA CYS A 187 15.80 -9.24 4.74
C CYS A 187 16.84 -8.26 5.28
N THR A 188 17.95 -8.79 5.75
CA THR A 188 19.11 -8.05 6.27
C THR A 188 20.41 -8.45 5.57
N ASN A 189 21.42 -7.59 5.63
CA ASN A 189 22.81 -7.87 5.21
C ASN A 189 23.81 -7.75 6.38
N ASP A 190 23.32 -7.63 7.62
CA ASP A 190 24.14 -7.50 8.82
C ASP A 190 24.92 -8.81 9.07
N GLU A 191 26.17 -8.72 9.56
CA GLU A 191 27.05 -9.90 9.75
C GLU A 191 26.52 -10.90 10.79
N ASN A 192 25.70 -10.43 11.74
CA ASN A 192 25.03 -11.25 12.74
C ASN A 192 23.51 -11.00 12.69
N PRO A 193 22.76 -11.66 11.78
CA PRO A 193 21.32 -11.42 11.59
C PRO A 193 20.47 -11.75 12.83
N VAL A 194 19.82 -10.72 13.36
CA VAL A 194 19.03 -10.75 14.59
C VAL A 194 17.62 -10.21 14.33
N LEU A 195 16.60 -10.98 14.69
CA LEU A 195 15.20 -10.55 14.67
C LEU A 195 14.61 -10.65 16.08
N THR A 196 14.43 -9.51 16.73
CA THR A 196 13.87 -9.41 18.09
C THR A 196 12.38 -9.10 18.03
N ILE A 197 11.58 -9.84 18.80
CA ILE A 197 10.12 -9.83 18.73
C ILE A 197 9.54 -9.65 20.13
N ASN A 198 8.75 -8.59 20.31
CA ASN A 198 7.85 -8.43 21.45
C ASN A 198 6.61 -9.29 21.19
N LEU A 199 6.34 -10.25 22.08
CA LEU A 199 5.21 -11.16 21.97
C LEU A 199 3.91 -10.48 22.41
N ALA A 200 2.81 -10.81 21.74
CA ALA A 200 1.46 -10.36 22.06
C ALA A 200 1.05 -10.63 23.52
N LYS A 201 1.59 -11.70 24.12
CA LYS A 201 1.33 -12.14 25.50
C LYS A 201 2.55 -12.80 26.09
N TYR A 202 2.70 -12.67 27.42
CA TYR A 202 3.66 -13.46 28.19
C TYR A 202 3.25 -14.94 28.20
N ILE A 203 4.13 -15.83 27.75
CA ILE A 203 3.86 -17.27 27.60
C ILE A 203 5.01 -18.13 28.16
N LYS A 204 4.73 -19.39 28.52
CA LYS A 204 5.76 -20.43 28.51
C LYS A 204 5.83 -20.97 27.07
N PRO A 205 6.97 -20.85 26.37
CA PRO A 205 7.08 -21.32 24.99
C PRO A 205 7.27 -22.84 24.96
N ILE A 206 6.74 -23.48 23.90
CA ILE A 206 6.84 -24.93 23.67
C ILE A 206 7.50 -25.26 22.33
N SER A 207 7.46 -24.35 21.37
CA SER A 207 8.10 -24.48 20.06
C SER A 207 8.13 -23.13 19.35
N VAL A 208 9.03 -23.01 18.39
CA VAL A 208 8.96 -21.99 17.34
C VAL A 208 8.71 -22.66 16.00
N SER A 209 8.31 -21.90 15.00
CA SER A 209 8.40 -22.34 13.60
C SER A 209 8.95 -21.24 12.71
N TYR A 210 9.58 -21.67 11.62
CA TYR A 210 9.90 -20.84 10.46
C TYR A 210 9.10 -21.36 9.26
N GLN A 211 8.51 -20.44 8.49
CA GLN A 211 7.82 -20.76 7.25
C GLN A 211 8.36 -19.90 6.11
N HIS A 212 8.76 -20.56 5.02
CA HIS A 212 9.16 -19.89 3.78
C HIS A 212 7.97 -19.57 2.86
N SER A 213 8.13 -18.59 1.96
CA SER A 213 7.28 -18.49 0.76
C SER A 213 7.40 -19.75 -0.11
N LYS A 214 6.43 -20.02 -0.99
CA LYS A 214 6.53 -21.17 -1.90
C LYS A 214 7.75 -20.99 -2.83
N TRP A 215 8.65 -21.96 -2.80
CA TRP A 215 9.78 -22.10 -3.73
C TRP A 215 9.62 -23.40 -4.54
N HIS A 216 10.37 -23.51 -5.64
CA HIS A 216 10.30 -24.66 -6.55
C HIS A 216 11.72 -25.08 -6.97
N GLY A 217 12.00 -26.38 -6.90
CA GLY A 217 13.30 -26.96 -7.26
C GLY A 217 14.34 -26.85 -6.14
N ALA A 218 14.78 -25.64 -5.80
CA ALA A 218 15.82 -25.39 -4.80
C ALA A 218 15.41 -24.28 -3.81
N ILE A 219 15.93 -24.36 -2.58
CA ILE A 219 15.78 -23.30 -1.58
C ILE A 219 16.57 -22.05 -2.03
N PRO A 220 15.99 -20.84 -1.95
CA PRO A 220 16.70 -19.60 -2.26
C PRO A 220 17.94 -19.35 -1.38
N ASN A 221 19.01 -18.81 -1.95
CA ASN A 221 20.30 -18.61 -1.27
C ASN A 221 20.19 -17.88 0.09
N GLY A 222 19.35 -16.84 0.16
CA GLY A 222 19.16 -16.03 1.37
C GLY A 222 18.22 -16.65 2.43
N THR A 223 17.65 -17.84 2.19
CA THR A 223 16.83 -18.52 3.19
C THR A 223 17.69 -18.95 4.38
N PRO A 224 17.32 -18.64 5.64
CA PRO A 224 17.98 -19.18 6.81
C PRO A 224 18.03 -20.72 6.76
N LYS A 225 19.24 -21.27 6.91
CA LYS A 225 19.49 -22.70 7.02
C LYS A 225 19.49 -23.12 8.49
N THR A 226 20.28 -22.44 9.33
CA THR A 226 20.35 -22.72 10.77
C THR A 226 20.12 -21.45 11.61
N TYR A 227 19.41 -21.59 12.74
CA TYR A 227 19.13 -20.50 13.67
C TYR A 227 18.98 -20.96 15.12
N ASP A 228 19.22 -20.04 16.05
CA ASP A 228 18.88 -20.18 17.47
C ASP A 228 17.69 -19.27 17.82
N VAL A 229 17.00 -19.57 18.92
CA VAL A 229 16.07 -18.63 19.55
C VAL A 229 16.38 -18.50 21.04
N VAL A 230 16.46 -17.26 21.50
CA VAL A 230 16.70 -16.91 22.91
C VAL A 230 15.51 -16.13 23.48
N ALA A 231 15.26 -16.31 24.78
CA ALA A 231 14.33 -15.49 25.55
C ALA A 231 15.07 -14.26 26.09
N CYS A 232 14.52 -13.07 25.87
CA CYS A 232 15.01 -11.86 26.52
C CYS A 232 14.44 -11.77 27.94
N LEU A 233 15.31 -11.56 28.94
CA LEU A 233 14.94 -11.43 30.36
C LEU A 233 14.88 -9.97 30.83
N ASP A 234 15.32 -9.04 29.98
CA ASP A 234 15.20 -7.59 30.17
C ASP A 234 14.71 -6.90 28.88
N PHE A 235 14.49 -5.59 28.96
CA PHE A 235 13.95 -4.80 27.86
C PHE A 235 14.90 -4.74 26.65
N TYR A 236 16.21 -4.63 26.89
CA TYR A 236 17.22 -4.47 25.84
C TYR A 236 17.69 -5.80 25.22
N CYS A 237 17.27 -6.93 25.79
CA CYS A 237 17.76 -8.28 25.46
C CYS A 237 19.27 -8.46 25.72
N GLU A 238 19.85 -7.69 26.65
CA GLU A 238 21.23 -7.87 27.10
C GLU A 238 21.35 -9.15 27.94
N LYS A 239 20.37 -9.38 28.84
CA LYS A 239 20.23 -10.63 29.59
C LYS A 239 19.26 -11.54 28.85
N TRP A 240 19.74 -12.70 28.42
CA TRP A 240 18.95 -13.68 27.70
C TRP A 240 19.26 -15.12 28.15
N ARG A 241 18.38 -16.06 27.81
CA ARG A 241 18.59 -17.51 27.94
C ARG A 241 18.27 -18.21 26.62
N PRO A 242 19.04 -19.23 26.20
CA PRO A 242 18.62 -20.10 25.10
C PRO A 242 17.25 -20.73 25.36
N LEU A 243 16.38 -20.73 24.36
CA LEU A 243 15.16 -21.55 24.32
C LEU A 243 15.41 -22.83 23.52
N VAL A 244 16.03 -22.66 22.35
CA VAL A 244 16.43 -23.74 21.46
C VAL A 244 17.57 -23.24 20.55
N SER A 245 18.44 -24.15 20.12
CA SER A 245 19.65 -23.86 19.35
C SER A 245 19.80 -24.85 18.20
N ASN A 246 20.44 -24.43 17.11
CA ASN A 246 20.62 -25.24 15.90
C ASN A 246 19.29 -25.76 15.32
N CYS A 247 18.25 -24.92 15.30
CA CYS A 247 17.06 -25.18 14.50
C CYS A 247 17.45 -25.13 13.02
N GLU A 248 17.32 -26.25 12.31
CA GLU A 248 17.56 -26.33 10.87
C GLU A 248 16.25 -26.17 10.10
N TYR A 249 16.29 -25.47 8.96
CA TYR A 249 15.24 -25.49 7.94
C TYR A 249 15.72 -26.35 6.77
N SER A 250 14.96 -27.38 6.42
CA SER A 250 15.33 -28.39 5.42
C SER A 250 14.56 -28.24 4.10
N GLN A 251 15.05 -28.86 3.02
CA GLN A 251 14.34 -28.95 1.73
C GLN A 251 13.38 -30.15 1.62
N TYR A 252 13.35 -31.03 2.63
CA TYR A 252 12.65 -32.32 2.59
C TYR A 252 11.35 -32.32 3.39
N ASP A 253 11.21 -31.39 4.33
CA ASP A 253 10.02 -31.21 5.18
C ASP A 253 9.03 -30.20 4.56
N SER A 254 7.95 -29.88 5.28
CA SER A 254 6.96 -28.90 4.85
C SER A 254 7.50 -27.47 4.73
N ASN A 255 6.79 -26.59 4.00
CA ASN A 255 7.14 -25.16 3.87
C ASN A 255 7.28 -24.45 5.23
N GLU A 256 6.49 -24.86 6.21
CA GLU A 256 6.62 -24.52 7.63
C GLU A 256 7.25 -25.68 8.40
N GLN A 257 8.22 -25.39 9.27
CA GLN A 257 8.96 -26.40 10.04
C GLN A 257 9.05 -25.97 11.51
N MET A 258 8.78 -26.91 12.41
CA MET A 258 8.70 -26.66 13.86
C MET A 258 9.99 -27.06 14.56
N CYS A 259 10.57 -26.14 15.33
CA CYS A 259 11.68 -26.41 16.24
C CYS A 259 11.13 -26.44 17.67
N ASN A 260 11.16 -27.63 18.30
CA ASN A 260 10.57 -27.84 19.62
C ASN A 260 11.50 -27.37 20.73
N ILE A 261 10.94 -26.71 21.74
CA ILE A 261 11.65 -26.29 22.95
C ILE A 261 11.53 -27.40 23.99
N SER A 262 12.62 -27.67 24.73
CA SER A 262 12.61 -28.73 25.75
C SER A 262 11.60 -28.40 26.87
N SER A 263 10.68 -29.33 27.15
CA SER A 263 9.67 -29.19 28.21
C SER A 263 10.31 -29.06 29.61
N HIS A 264 11.50 -29.63 29.78
CA HIS A 264 12.33 -29.56 30.99
C HIS A 264 13.05 -28.21 31.17
N LEU A 265 13.01 -27.31 30.19
CA LEU A 265 13.66 -26.02 30.27
C LEU A 265 12.92 -25.11 31.27
N ASP A 266 13.60 -24.75 32.35
CA ASP A 266 13.08 -23.82 33.35
C ASP A 266 13.34 -22.37 32.94
N VAL A 267 12.28 -21.76 32.39
CA VAL A 267 12.23 -20.38 31.93
C VAL A 267 10.96 -19.76 32.50
N PRO A 268 11.02 -18.51 33.02
CA PRO A 268 9.81 -17.76 33.39
C PRO A 268 8.89 -17.55 32.18
N LEU A 269 7.69 -17.01 32.41
CA LEU A 269 6.85 -16.53 31.31
C LEU A 269 7.59 -15.40 30.56
N ILE A 270 7.74 -15.53 29.24
CA ILE A 270 8.50 -14.60 28.42
C ILE A 270 7.56 -13.74 27.59
N GLY A 271 7.83 -12.43 27.55
CA GLY A 271 7.13 -11.46 26.69
C GLY A 271 7.94 -11.03 25.48
N LYS A 272 9.19 -11.50 25.33
CA LYS A 272 10.12 -11.08 24.28
C LYS A 272 11.10 -12.19 23.93
N VAL A 273 11.34 -12.39 22.64
CA VAL A 273 12.31 -13.36 22.10
C VAL A 273 13.21 -12.72 21.06
N GLN A 274 14.30 -13.40 20.75
CA GLN A 274 15.21 -13.02 19.68
C GLN A 274 15.61 -14.26 18.87
N PHE A 275 15.29 -14.25 17.58
CA PHE A 275 15.80 -15.22 16.61
C PHE A 275 17.18 -14.74 16.15
N ARG A 276 18.13 -15.68 16.07
CA ARG A 276 19.54 -15.41 15.73
C ARG A 276 19.94 -16.37 14.62
N PHE A 277 19.99 -15.88 13.38
CA PHE A 277 20.25 -16.73 12.21
C PHE A 277 21.76 -16.87 12.02
N ARG A 278 22.22 -18.10 11.76
CA ARG A 278 23.65 -18.47 11.75
C ARG A 278 24.17 -18.72 10.33
N GLU A 279 23.44 -19.52 9.56
CA GLU A 279 23.76 -19.87 8.18
C GLU A 279 22.57 -19.62 7.26
N ASN A 280 22.82 -19.43 5.97
CA ASN A 280 21.83 -19.50 4.91
C ASN A 280 22.22 -20.55 3.86
N TYR A 281 21.39 -20.72 2.83
CA TYR A 281 21.52 -21.80 1.86
C TYR A 281 22.52 -21.56 0.73
N GLY A 282 23.03 -20.33 0.55
CA GLY A 282 23.88 -19.99 -0.59
C GLY A 282 25.11 -19.14 -0.28
N ASP A 283 25.56 -19.13 0.97
CA ASP A 283 26.72 -18.36 1.47
C ASP A 283 26.65 -16.86 1.09
N THR A 284 25.44 -16.33 1.04
CA THR A 284 25.20 -14.92 0.73
C THR A 284 25.29 -14.07 2.00
N LYS A 285 25.73 -12.82 1.90
CA LYS A 285 25.63 -11.89 3.06
C LYS A 285 24.18 -11.55 3.47
N MET A 286 23.21 -11.89 2.62
CA MET A 286 21.80 -11.58 2.83
C MET A 286 21.07 -12.74 3.50
N ILE A 287 20.29 -12.48 4.56
CA ILE A 287 19.34 -13.44 5.13
C ILE A 287 17.92 -12.87 5.01
N CYS A 288 16.97 -13.70 4.55
CA CYS A 288 15.57 -13.35 4.26
C CYS A 288 14.56 -14.26 4.99
N VAL A 289 13.86 -13.68 5.96
CA VAL A 289 12.90 -14.34 6.85
C VAL A 289 11.49 -14.00 6.39
N HIS A 290 10.69 -15.01 6.04
CA HIS A 290 9.35 -14.84 5.46
C HIS A 290 8.24 -14.77 6.50
N LEU A 291 8.19 -15.74 7.42
CA LEU A 291 7.26 -15.78 8.55
C LEU A 291 7.86 -16.62 9.68
N VAL A 292 7.77 -16.12 10.91
CA VAL A 292 8.13 -16.86 12.13
C VAL A 292 6.96 -16.90 13.11
N ARG A 293 6.85 -17.99 13.87
CA ARG A 293 5.83 -18.14 14.92
C ARG A 293 6.48 -18.60 16.21
N VAL A 294 5.87 -18.23 17.34
CA VAL A 294 6.32 -18.61 18.69
C VAL A 294 5.11 -19.16 19.42
N TYR A 295 5.10 -20.47 19.65
CA TYR A 295 3.95 -21.15 20.24
C TYR A 295 4.08 -21.27 21.76
N GLY A 296 3.04 -20.84 22.46
CA GLY A 296 2.81 -21.15 23.87
C GLY A 296 1.63 -22.10 24.07
N GLU A 297 1.56 -22.71 25.25
CA GLU A 297 0.37 -23.43 25.71
C GLU A 297 -0.77 -22.46 26.04
N THR A 298 -2.00 -22.80 25.65
CA THR A 298 -3.22 -22.15 26.14
C THR A 298 -4.28 -23.16 26.56
N LYS A 299 -4.94 -22.87 27.68
CA LYS A 299 -6.08 -23.64 28.20
C LYS A 299 -7.38 -23.33 27.46
N THR A 300 -7.45 -22.19 26.76
CA THR A 300 -8.57 -21.80 25.91
C THR A 300 -8.24 -22.03 24.43
N PRO A 301 -9.15 -22.62 23.64
CA PRO A 301 -9.01 -22.62 22.19
C PRO A 301 -9.09 -21.21 21.64
N ALA A 302 -8.53 -20.99 20.44
CA ALA A 302 -8.82 -19.78 19.68
C ALA A 302 -10.33 -19.69 19.41
N LYS A 303 -10.91 -18.49 19.59
CA LYS A 303 -12.25 -18.22 19.09
C LYS A 303 -12.20 -18.19 17.57
N ILE A 304 -13.07 -18.93 16.92
CA ILE A 304 -13.39 -18.70 15.50
C ILE A 304 -14.41 -17.57 15.52
N GLU A 305 -13.97 -16.37 15.16
CA GLU A 305 -14.87 -15.21 15.09
C GLU A 305 -15.70 -15.30 13.80
N GLN A 306 -17.01 -15.12 13.93
CA GLN A 306 -17.90 -15.17 12.77
C GLN A 306 -17.85 -13.83 12.04
N LYS A 307 -17.65 -13.89 10.72
CA LYS A 307 -17.66 -12.70 9.85
C LYS A 307 -18.98 -11.96 10.02
N SER A 308 -18.90 -10.66 10.28
CA SER A 308 -20.09 -9.80 10.41
C SER A 308 -20.59 -9.34 9.04
N LEU A 309 -21.87 -8.93 8.94
CA LEU A 309 -22.41 -8.34 7.71
C LEU A 309 -21.60 -7.11 7.25
N LYS A 310 -21.12 -6.29 8.19
CA LYS A 310 -20.24 -5.15 7.89
C LYS A 310 -18.88 -5.61 7.34
N SER A 311 -18.36 -6.74 7.82
CA SER A 311 -17.13 -7.35 7.31
C SER A 311 -17.32 -7.90 5.90
N GLU A 312 -18.47 -8.49 5.60
CA GLU A 312 -18.85 -8.96 4.25
C GLU A 312 -19.00 -7.80 3.26
N GLU A 313 -19.63 -6.69 3.68
CA GLU A 313 -19.70 -5.44 2.94
C GLU A 313 -18.29 -4.88 2.65
N ILE A 314 -17.45 -4.68 3.68
CA ILE A 314 -16.07 -4.18 3.55
C ILE A 314 -15.24 -5.02 2.56
N CYS A 315 -15.28 -6.34 2.69
CA CYS A 315 -14.48 -7.22 1.83
C CYS A 315 -15.00 -7.24 0.38
N THR A 316 -16.33 -7.17 0.19
CA THR A 316 -16.96 -7.06 -1.14
C THR A 316 -16.57 -5.75 -1.83
N ASP A 317 -16.63 -4.63 -1.11
CA ASP A 317 -16.25 -3.31 -1.61
C ASP A 317 -14.76 -3.26 -1.97
N LEU A 318 -13.87 -3.69 -1.07
CA LEU A 318 -12.42 -3.74 -1.30
C LEU A 318 -12.07 -4.59 -2.54
N ARG A 319 -12.69 -5.76 -2.68
CA ARG A 319 -12.53 -6.62 -3.85
C ARG A 319 -13.04 -5.94 -5.13
N TRP A 320 -14.20 -5.29 -5.08
CA TRP A 320 -14.75 -4.59 -6.24
C TRP A 320 -13.85 -3.42 -6.66
N TYR A 321 -13.35 -2.62 -5.71
CA TYR A 321 -12.40 -1.55 -5.99
C TYR A 321 -11.09 -2.08 -6.56
N TYR A 322 -10.54 -3.17 -6.03
CA TYR A 322 -9.29 -3.77 -6.53
C TYR A 322 -9.38 -4.14 -8.01
N HIS A 323 -10.46 -4.80 -8.44
CA HIS A 323 -10.62 -5.24 -9.84
C HIS A 323 -11.20 -4.16 -10.79
N ASN A 324 -12.01 -3.21 -10.31
CA ASN A 324 -12.77 -2.28 -11.17
C ASN A 324 -12.36 -0.81 -11.04
N SER A 325 -11.69 -0.41 -9.94
CA SER A 325 -11.45 1.01 -9.65
C SER A 325 -10.21 1.21 -8.76
N TYR A 326 -9.03 0.95 -9.32
CA TYR A 326 -7.74 1.03 -8.59
C TYR A 326 -7.52 2.37 -7.86
N LEU A 327 -8.01 3.50 -8.40
CA LEU A 327 -7.97 4.79 -7.70
C LEU A 327 -8.82 4.80 -6.42
N ARG A 328 -10.04 4.24 -6.45
CA ARG A 328 -10.83 4.06 -5.21
C ARG A 328 -10.12 3.13 -4.24
N TYR A 329 -9.58 2.01 -4.74
CA TYR A 329 -8.83 1.07 -3.92
C TYR A 329 -7.69 1.77 -3.17
N ILE A 330 -6.87 2.59 -3.84
CA ILE A 330 -5.83 3.40 -3.17
C ILE A 330 -6.40 4.26 -2.04
N PHE A 331 -7.51 4.95 -2.25
CA PHE A 331 -8.07 5.86 -1.24
C PHE A 331 -8.86 5.16 -0.12
N THR A 332 -9.27 3.91 -0.26
CA THR A 332 -9.94 3.15 0.81
C THR A 332 -8.97 2.73 1.91
N ASP A 333 -9.43 2.77 3.16
CA ASP A 333 -8.76 2.20 4.33
C ASP A 333 -8.57 0.69 4.17
N LYS A 334 -7.34 0.29 3.87
CA LYS A 334 -6.90 -1.10 3.71
C LYS A 334 -5.51 -1.26 4.30
N ASN A 335 -5.34 -2.21 5.20
CA ASN A 335 -4.05 -2.69 5.63
C ASN A 335 -4.22 -4.16 6.02
N CYS A 336 -3.12 -4.85 6.36
CA CYS A 336 -3.20 -6.26 6.72
C CYS A 336 -4.11 -6.49 7.95
N THR A 337 -4.17 -5.54 8.89
CA THR A 337 -5.12 -5.60 10.03
C THR A 337 -6.58 -5.64 9.56
N VAL A 338 -7.03 -4.63 8.80
CA VAL A 338 -8.40 -4.53 8.28
C VAL A 338 -8.77 -5.76 7.44
N LEU A 339 -7.88 -6.21 6.56
CA LEU A 339 -8.15 -7.33 5.63
C LEU A 339 -8.23 -8.69 6.34
N TYR A 340 -7.40 -8.93 7.35
CA TYR A 340 -7.38 -10.22 8.06
C TYR A 340 -8.43 -10.28 9.17
N GLU A 341 -8.64 -9.22 9.95
CA GLU A 341 -9.68 -9.18 10.99
C GLU A 341 -11.09 -9.35 10.40
N ASN A 342 -11.37 -8.73 9.25
CA ASN A 342 -12.65 -8.90 8.55
C ASN A 342 -12.74 -10.19 7.73
N ASN A 343 -11.70 -11.03 7.72
CA ASN A 343 -11.63 -12.26 6.94
C ASN A 343 -11.93 -12.02 5.44
N CYS A 344 -11.21 -11.09 4.80
CA CYS A 344 -11.36 -10.78 3.38
C CYS A 344 -10.58 -11.73 2.45
N CYS A 345 -9.56 -12.42 2.97
CA CYS A 345 -8.66 -13.24 2.16
C CYS A 345 -9.31 -14.48 1.52
N SER A 346 -10.54 -14.83 1.92
CA SER A 346 -11.38 -15.86 1.27
C SER A 346 -12.11 -15.36 0.02
N GLU A 347 -12.25 -14.04 -0.16
CA GLU A 347 -12.92 -13.40 -1.28
C GLU A 347 -11.94 -12.70 -2.25
N CYS A 348 -10.88 -12.12 -1.72
CA CYS A 348 -9.77 -11.53 -2.48
C CYS A 348 -8.45 -11.98 -1.86
N LEU A 349 -7.83 -13.02 -2.43
CA LEU A 349 -6.53 -13.52 -1.96
C LEU A 349 -5.42 -12.52 -2.28
N GLU A 350 -5.50 -11.93 -3.47
CA GLU A 350 -4.58 -10.93 -4.01
C GLU A 350 -4.51 -9.69 -3.12
N CYS A 351 -5.65 -9.24 -2.57
CA CYS A 351 -5.69 -8.13 -1.61
C CYS A 351 -4.84 -8.43 -0.36
N CYS A 352 -4.80 -9.69 0.10
CA CYS A 352 -4.01 -10.12 1.25
C CYS A 352 -2.56 -10.50 0.89
N GLU A 353 -2.27 -10.91 -0.35
CA GLU A 353 -0.89 -10.98 -0.85
C GLU A 353 -0.29 -9.57 -0.93
N GLU A 354 -1.02 -8.59 -1.46
CA GLU A 354 -0.55 -7.22 -1.68
C GLU A 354 -0.65 -6.29 -0.45
N CYS A 355 -1.32 -6.69 0.65
CA CYS A 355 -1.49 -5.85 1.85
C CYS A 355 -0.17 -5.33 2.47
N LEU A 356 -0.24 -4.13 3.06
CA LEU A 356 0.82 -3.50 3.85
C LEU A 356 0.38 -3.40 5.32
N ILE A 357 1.33 -3.33 6.25
CA ILE A 357 1.10 -3.12 7.69
C ILE A 357 0.58 -1.69 7.92
N SER A 358 1.29 -0.73 7.33
CA SER A 358 0.91 0.68 7.24
C SER A 358 0.80 1.06 5.77
N ASP A 359 -0.36 1.58 5.36
CA ASP A 359 -0.66 1.98 3.98
C ASP A 359 -1.16 3.43 3.92
N TYR A 360 -1.08 4.03 2.73
CA TYR A 360 -1.68 5.35 2.47
C TYR A 360 -3.17 5.21 2.17
N ASN A 361 -3.99 5.90 2.96
CA ASN A 361 -5.45 5.97 2.84
C ASN A 361 -5.91 7.38 2.42
N GLY A 362 -7.20 7.52 2.11
CA GLY A 362 -7.81 8.79 1.69
C GLY A 362 -7.67 9.92 2.71
N THR A 363 -7.63 9.62 4.01
CA THR A 363 -7.39 10.65 5.05
C THR A 363 -5.94 11.15 5.03
N THR A 364 -4.95 10.27 4.84
CA THR A 364 -3.54 10.66 4.67
C THR A 364 -3.34 11.48 3.41
N PHE A 365 -3.89 11.05 2.27
CA PHE A 365 -3.83 11.83 1.02
C PHE A 365 -4.55 13.18 1.14
N GLY A 366 -5.70 13.24 1.79
CA GLY A 366 -6.42 14.49 2.08
C GLY A 366 -5.60 15.46 2.93
N ASN A 367 -4.95 14.97 3.99
CA ASN A 367 -4.07 15.77 4.83
C ASN A 367 -2.85 16.30 4.06
N ILE A 368 -2.21 15.47 3.24
CA ILE A 368 -1.09 15.88 2.37
C ILE A 368 -1.54 16.97 1.39
N PHE A 369 -2.70 16.80 0.75
CA PHE A 369 -3.25 17.76 -0.20
C PHE A 369 -3.60 19.10 0.45
N LEU A 370 -4.20 19.08 1.65
CA LEU A 370 -4.47 20.29 2.44
C LEU A 370 -3.19 21.02 2.85
N ILE A 371 -2.15 20.29 3.26
CA ILE A 371 -0.83 20.86 3.58
C ILE A 371 -0.23 21.53 2.33
N ILE A 372 -0.27 20.88 1.17
CA ILE A 372 0.23 21.45 -0.10
C ILE A 372 -0.52 22.73 -0.46
N ILE A 373 -1.86 22.75 -0.40
CA ILE A 373 -2.67 23.95 -0.65
C ILE A 373 -2.31 25.06 0.33
N PHE A 374 -2.23 24.76 1.64
CA PHE A 374 -1.88 25.75 2.65
C PHE A 374 -0.48 26.35 2.41
N THR A 375 0.52 25.52 2.09
CA THR A 375 1.86 25.97 1.74
C THR A 375 1.87 26.86 0.49
N LEU A 376 1.11 26.52 -0.56
CA LEU A 376 0.99 27.34 -1.77
C LEU A 376 0.32 28.69 -1.48
N VAL A 377 -0.71 28.73 -0.63
CA VAL A 377 -1.38 29.97 -0.20
C VAL A 377 -0.41 30.85 0.62
N VAL A 378 0.35 30.28 1.55
CA VAL A 378 1.37 31.02 2.33
C VAL A 378 2.45 31.60 1.40
N ILE A 379 2.96 30.82 0.45
CA ILE A 379 3.94 31.30 -0.55
C ILE A 379 3.34 32.44 -1.38
N PHE A 380 2.10 32.31 -1.86
CA PHE A 380 1.42 33.36 -2.62
C PHE A 380 1.27 34.66 -1.82
N MET A 381 0.85 34.58 -0.55
CA MET A 381 0.72 35.74 0.34
C MET A 381 2.06 36.42 0.62
N LEU A 382 3.15 35.65 0.79
CA LEU A 382 4.50 36.19 0.94
C LEU A 382 4.97 36.92 -0.33
N VAL A 383 4.79 36.31 -1.51
CA VAL A 383 5.12 36.94 -2.80
C VAL A 383 4.32 38.22 -3.02
N PHE A 384 3.01 38.21 -2.72
CA PHE A 384 2.17 39.41 -2.82
C PHE A 384 2.64 40.52 -1.87
N SER A 385 3.00 40.17 -0.63
CA SER A 385 3.51 41.12 0.37
C SER A 385 4.83 41.77 -0.07
N ILE A 386 5.75 40.98 -0.64
CA ILE A 386 7.02 41.48 -1.19
C ILE A 386 6.76 42.43 -2.38
N LEU A 387 5.86 42.07 -3.30
CA LEU A 387 5.49 42.92 -4.44
C LEU A 387 4.82 44.23 -3.99
N ALA A 388 3.97 44.19 -2.96
CA ALA A 388 3.35 45.37 -2.37
C ALA A 388 4.39 46.29 -1.73
N HIS A 389 5.35 45.75 -0.97
CA HIS A 389 6.44 46.51 -0.35
C HIS A 389 7.36 47.17 -1.40
N ILE A 390 7.73 46.44 -2.46
CA ILE A 390 8.51 46.99 -3.58
C ILE A 390 7.73 48.14 -4.26
N ARG A 391 6.43 47.97 -4.48
CA ARG A 391 5.58 49.01 -5.08
C ARG A 391 5.45 50.24 -4.18
N PHE A 392 5.34 50.05 -2.86
CA PHE A 392 5.27 51.14 -1.89
C PHE A 392 6.57 51.96 -1.89
N ASN A 393 7.74 51.30 -1.76
CA ASN A 393 9.04 51.98 -1.78
C ASN A 393 9.28 52.76 -3.08
N ASN A 394 8.96 52.16 -4.24
CA ASN A 394 9.06 52.83 -5.54
C ASN A 394 8.12 54.05 -5.66
N THR A 395 6.99 54.04 -4.94
CA THR A 395 6.04 55.17 -4.91
C THR A 395 6.52 56.27 -3.98
N LEU A 396 7.18 55.91 -2.86
CA LEU A 396 7.77 56.85 -1.90
C LEU A 396 8.93 57.63 -2.54
N ALA A 397 9.85 56.93 -3.22
CA ALA A 397 10.97 57.55 -3.92
C ALA A 397 10.52 58.54 -5.02
N MET A 398 9.45 58.20 -5.77
CA MET A 398 8.82 59.13 -6.73
C MET A 398 8.17 60.37 -6.08
N TYR A 399 7.93 60.34 -4.78
CA TYR A 399 7.38 61.49 -4.03
C TYR A 399 8.50 62.39 -3.52
N GLU A 400 9.59 61.82 -2.99
CA GLU A 400 10.80 62.55 -2.58
C GLU A 400 11.45 63.25 -3.79
N GLU A 401 11.58 62.60 -4.95
CA GLU A 401 12.08 63.24 -6.19
C GLU A 401 11.19 64.38 -6.72
N ARG A 402 9.95 64.53 -6.21
CA ARG A 402 8.98 65.52 -6.70
C ARG A 402 8.80 66.72 -5.75
N PHE A 403 9.19 66.59 -4.49
CA PHE A 403 9.10 67.64 -3.47
C PHE A 403 10.36 67.67 -2.59
N PRO A 404 11.48 68.24 -3.10
CA PRO A 404 12.68 68.52 -2.31
C PRO A 404 12.51 69.74 -1.39
#